data_AF-A0A7C2C1N4-F1
#
_entry.id   AF-A0A7C2C1N4-F1
#
_cell.length_a   1.000
_cell.length_b   1.000
_cell.length_c   1.000
_cell.angle_alpha   90.00
_cell.angle_beta   90.00
_cell.angle_gamma   90.00
#
_symmetry.space_group_name_H-M   'P 1'
#
loop_
_entity.id
_entity.type
_entity.pdbx_description
1 polymer ?
#
loop_
_entity_poly.entity_id
_entity_poly.type
_entity_poly.pdbx_seq_one_letter_code
_entity_poly.pdbx_strand_id
1 'polypeptide(L)' 'MDPLLLTGHQIGERYGLHRNTLYKWEKQGLLHPVRTPGGRRRYRRAVPLG' A
#
# COMPACT_ATOMS: atom_id res chain seq x y z
N MET A 1 10.88 -4.16 10.69
CA MET A 1 9.81 -3.94 9.69
C MET A 1 8.61 -3.44 10.45
N ASP A 2 8.08 -2.27 10.13
CA ASP A 2 6.86 -1.76 10.75
C ASP A 2 5.67 -2.67 10.34
N PRO A 3 4.99 -3.34 11.29
CA PRO A 3 3.90 -4.27 10.99
C PRO A 3 2.69 -3.57 10.34
N LEU A 4 2.64 -2.24 10.36
CA LEU A 4 1.60 -1.45 9.73
C LEU A 4 1.90 -1.13 8.25
N LEU A 5 3.10 -1.46 7.74
CA LEU A 5 3.48 -1.19 6.35
C LEU A 5 3.36 -2.44 5.47
N LEU A 6 2.31 -2.48 4.66
CA LEU A 6 2.04 -3.56 3.72
C LEU A 6 2.79 -3.35 2.39
N THR A 7 3.25 -4.43 1.79
CA THR A 7 3.69 -4.46 0.40
C THR A 7 2.49 -4.54 -0.56
N GLY A 8 2.72 -4.24 -1.85
CA GLY A 8 1.68 -4.45 -2.86
C GLY A 8 1.24 -5.92 -2.99
N HIS A 9 2.15 -6.87 -2.72
CA HIS A 9 1.83 -8.31 -2.71
C HIS A 9 0.85 -8.65 -1.59
N GLN A 10 1.16 -8.22 -0.36
CA GLN A 10 0.31 -8.47 0.81
C GLN A 10 -1.07 -7.84 0.67
N ILE A 11 -1.17 -6.67 0.02
CA ILE A 11 -2.46 -6.07 -0.33
C ILE A 11 -3.21 -6.94 -1.35
N GLY A 12 -2.51 -7.47 -2.36
CA GLY A 12 -3.11 -8.39 -3.33
C GLY A 12 -3.66 -9.65 -2.68
N GLU A 13 -2.87 -10.31 -1.84
CA GLU A 13 -3.30 -11.52 -1.11
C GLU A 13 -4.49 -11.25 -0.18
N ARG A 14 -4.50 -10.10 0.51
CA ARG A 14 -5.53 -9.79 1.51
C ARG A 14 -6.83 -9.29 0.90
N TYR A 15 -6.75 -8.49 -0.16
CA TYR A 15 -7.89 -7.76 -0.70
C TYR A 15 -8.24 -8.15 -2.15
N GLY A 16 -7.54 -9.11 -2.74
CA GLY A 16 -7.76 -9.54 -4.14
C GLY A 16 -7.39 -8.47 -5.18
N LEU A 17 -6.55 -7.49 -4.81
CA LEU A 17 -6.23 -6.35 -5.66
C LEU A 17 -5.00 -6.61 -6.52
N HIS A 18 -5.11 -6.33 -7.83
CA HIS A 18 -3.95 -6.28 -8.69
C HIS A 18 -3.09 -5.02 -8.41
N ARG A 19 -1.77 -5.13 -8.52
CA ARG A 19 -0.82 -4.04 -8.29
C ARG A 19 -1.12 -2.77 -9.09
N ASN A 20 -1.63 -2.92 -10.32
CA ASN A 20 -1.96 -1.78 -11.17
C ASN A 20 -3.10 -0.93 -10.59
N THR A 21 -4.01 -1.52 -9.81
CA THR A 21 -5.06 -0.76 -9.11
C THR A 21 -4.44 0.20 -8.11
N LEU A 22 -3.45 -0.25 -7.34
CA LEU A 22 -2.73 0.60 -6.39
C LEU A 22 -1.99 1.75 -7.08
N TYR A 23 -1.38 1.48 -8.25
CA TYR A 23 -0.70 2.53 -9.03
C TYR A 23 -1.67 3.54 -9.63
N LYS A 24 -2.85 3.09 -10.09
CA LYS A 24 -3.92 4.00 -10.55
C LYS A 24 -4.38 4.90 -9.41
N TRP A 25 -4.62 4.35 -8.22
CA TRP A 25 -5.02 5.13 -7.05
C TRP A 25 -3.94 6.10 -6.57
N GLU A 26 -2.66 5.73 -6.64
CA GLU A 26 -1.54 6.67 -6.40
C GLU A 26 -1.57 7.81 -7.41
N LYS A 27 -1.70 7.52 -8.71
CA LYS A 27 -1.78 8.56 -9.77
C LYS A 27 -3.00 9.47 -9.60
N GLN A 28 -4.09 8.95 -9.07
CA GLN A 28 -5.32 9.70 -8.79
C GLN A 28 -5.27 10.48 -7.47
N GLY A 29 -4.21 10.35 -6.66
CA GLY A 29 -4.11 10.99 -5.34
C GLY A 29 -4.97 10.35 -4.25
N LEU A 30 -5.53 9.17 -4.49
CA LEU A 30 -6.34 8.42 -3.51
C LEU A 30 -5.47 7.64 -2.52
N LEU A 31 -4.23 7.32 -2.91
CA LEU A 31 -3.33 6.49 -2.13
C LEU A 31 -1.93 7.12 -2.09
N HIS A 32 -1.39 7.29 -0.90
CA HIS A 32 -0.09 7.92 -0.68
C HIS A 32 0.89 6.92 -0.03
N PRO A 33 1.56 6.06 -0.82
CA PRO A 33 2.50 5.09 -0.28
C PRO A 33 3.76 5.78 0.26
N VAL A 34 4.29 5.23 1.36
CA VAL A 34 5.66 5.53 1.80
C VAL A 34 6.63 4.82 0.86
N ARG A 35 7.73 5.48 0.47
CA ARG A 35 8.77 4.87 -0.34
C ARG A 35 9.97 4.49 0.53
N THR A 36 10.49 3.28 0.36
CA THR A 36 11.78 2.89 0.95
C THR A 36 12.92 3.63 0.27
N PRO A 37 14.14 3.67 0.85
CA PRO A 37 15.32 4.22 0.16
C PRO A 37 15.56 3.61 -1.22
N GLY A 38 15.25 2.32 -1.41
CA GLY A 38 15.28 1.64 -2.71
C GLY A 38 14.06 1.85 -3.61
N GLY A 39 13.21 2.86 -3.34
CA GLY A 39 12.07 3.24 -4.18
C GLY A 39 10.85 2.32 -4.13
N ARG A 40 10.85 1.30 -3.26
CA ARG A 40 9.71 0.37 -3.15
C ARG A 40 8.58 1.02 -2.36
N ARG A 41 7.34 0.79 -2.81
CA ARG A 41 6.13 1.27 -2.14
C ARG A 41 5.80 0.44 -0.90
N ARG A 42 5.33 1.13 0.14
CA ARG A 42 4.79 0.60 1.38
C ARG A 42 3.51 1.33 1.73
N TYR A 43 2.47 0.58 2.04
CA TYR A 43 1.14 1.12 2.26
C TYR A 43 0.78 0.99 3.73
N ARG A 44 0.43 2.11 4.37
CA ARG A 44 -0.01 2.07 5.76
C ARG A 44 -1.35 1.37 5.84
N ARG A 45 -1.44 0.38 6.72
CA ARG A 45 -2.70 -0.18 7.15
C ARG A 45 -3.43 0.88 7.97
N ALA A 46 -4.66 1.21 7.58
CA ALA A 46 -5.56 1.92 8.47
C ALA A 46 -5.85 1.01 9.66
N VAL A 47 -5.44 1.43 10.85
CA VAL A 47 -5.93 0.83 12.09
C VAL A 47 -7.29 1.49 12.34
N PRO A 48 -8.39 0.74 12.51
CA PRO A 48 -9.65 1.34 12.93
C PRO A 48 -9.39 2.11 14.22
N LEU A 49 -9.73 3.40 14.24
CA LEU A 49 -9.83 4.13 15.50
C LEU A 49 -11.02 3.49 16.20
N GLY A 50 -10.73 2.70 17.24
CA GLY A 50 -11.75 2.16 18.14
C GLY A 50 -12.49 3.28 18.86
#